data_AF-A0A497AJ39-F1
#
_entry.id   AF-A0A497AJ39-F1
#
_cell.length_a   1.000
_cell.length_b   1.000
_cell.length_c   1.000
_cell.angle_alpha   90.00
_cell.angle_beta   90.00
_cell.angle_gamma   90.00
#
_symmetry.space_group_name_H-M   'P 1'
#
loop_
_entity.id
_entity.type
_entity.pdbx_description
1 polymer ?
#
loop_
_entity_poly.entity_id
_entity_poly.type
_entity_poly.pdbx_seq_one_letter_code
_entity_poly.pdbx_strand_id
1 'polypeptide(L)' 'MEKGYIQVFTTTDKREEAERIAKAIVERRLAGCVQILGPIRSTYWWKGKLETA' A
#
# COMPACT_ATOMS: atom_id res chain seq x y z
N MET A 1 -7.08 -21.82 17.95
CA MET A 1 -6.61 -21.00 16.81
C MET A 1 -5.70 -19.95 17.36
N GLU A 2 -4.42 -19.99 17.00
CA GLU A 2 -3.48 -18.93 17.35
C GLU A 2 -3.92 -17.64 16.66
N LYS A 3 -3.98 -16.52 17.39
CA LYS A 3 -4.34 -15.21 16.82
C LYS A 3 -3.17 -14.73 15.97
N GLY A 4 -3.18 -15.08 14.69
CA GLY A 4 -2.26 -14.53 13.71
C GLY A 4 -2.69 -13.12 13.29
N TYR A 5 -1.73 -12.25 13.02
CA TYR A 5 -1.96 -11.05 12.22
C TYR A 5 -1.36 -11.25 10.84
N ILE A 6 -1.88 -10.53 9.86
CA ILE A 6 -1.29 -10.43 8.51
C ILE A 6 -0.76 -9.02 8.32
N GLN A 7 0.38 -8.90 7.65
CA GLN A 7 0.89 -7.62 7.18
C GLN A 7 0.62 -7.53 5.67
N VAL A 8 0.00 -6.43 5.24
CA VAL A 8 -0.33 -6.19 3.84
C VAL A 8 0.50 -5.00 3.35
N PHE A 9 1.13 -5.17 2.20
CA PHE A 9 1.85 -4.12 1.49
C PHE A 9 1.14 -3.83 0.17
N THR A 10 1.01 -2.54 -0.15
CA THR A 10 0.48 -2.07 -1.43
C THR A 10 1.15 -0.75 -1.78
N THR A 11 1.14 -0.41 -3.06
CA THR A 11 1.63 0.87 -3.59
C THR A 11 0.47 1.63 -4.23
N THR A 12 0.55 2.97 -4.27
CA THR A 12 -0.40 3.86 -4.94
C THR A 12 0.37 4.90 -5.74
N ASP A 13 -0.20 5.42 -6.82
CA ASP A 13 0.49 6.36 -7.70
C ASP A 13 0.72 7.74 -7.06
N LYS A 14 -0.13 8.10 -6.08
CA LYS A 14 -0.10 9.40 -5.41
C LYS A 14 -0.25 9.26 -3.90
N ARG A 15 0.35 10.19 -3.15
CA ARG A 15 0.28 10.21 -1.69
C ARG A 15 -1.15 10.41 -1.18
N GLU A 16 -1.94 11.24 -1.84
CA GLU A 16 -3.32 11.53 -1.45
C GLU A 16 -4.22 10.29 -1.52
N GLU A 17 -3.92 9.36 -2.43
CA GLU A 17 -4.63 8.08 -2.51
C GLU A 17 -4.25 7.14 -1.37
N ALA A 18 -2.96 7.04 -1.04
CA ALA A 18 -2.51 6.30 0.15
C ALA A 18 -3.19 6.82 1.43
N GLU A 19 -3.28 8.15 1.59
CA GLU A 19 -3.94 8.79 2.73
C GLU A 19 -5.44 8.48 2.78
N ARG A 20 -6.12 8.49 1.63
CA ARG A 20 -7.54 8.13 1.52
C ARG A 20 -7.78 6.67 1.93
N ILE A 21 -6.95 5.75 1.44
CA ILE A 21 -7.05 4.32 1.77
C ILE A 21 -6.78 4.11 3.25
N ALA A 22 -5.69 4.67 3.78
CA ALA A 22 -5.30 4.55 5.18
C ALA A 22 -6.43 4.99 6.13
N LYS A 23 -7.01 6.16 5.87
CA LYS A 23 -8.15 6.68 6.63
C LYS A 23 -9.35 5.75 6.56
N ALA A 24 -9.76 5.36 5.35
CA ALA A 24 -10.97 4.57 5.14
C ALA A 24 -10.91 3.19 5.82
N ILE A 25 -9.78 2.49 5.75
CA ILE A 25 -9.68 1.13 6.32
C ILE A 25 -9.50 1.12 7.84
N VAL A 26 -8.85 2.15 8.40
CA VAL A 26 -8.74 2.30 9.86
C VAL A 26 -10.08 2.74 10.47
N GLU A 27 -10.78 3.71 9.87
CA GLU A 27 -12.11 4.16 10.33
C GLU A 27 -13.13 3.00 10.34
N ARG A 28 -13.05 2.10 9.36
CA ARG A 28 -13.89 0.91 9.25
C ARG A 28 -13.42 -0.28 10.10
N ARG A 29 -12.32 -0.11 10.88
CA ARG A 29 -11.70 -1.16 11.70
C ARG A 29 -11.31 -2.42 10.92
N LEU A 30 -10.94 -2.25 9.64
CA LEU A 30 -10.46 -3.35 8.79
C LEU A 30 -8.96 -3.59 8.95
N ALA A 31 -8.21 -2.56 9.35
CA ALA A 31 -6.80 -2.65 9.72
C ALA A 31 -6.59 -2.02 11.11
N GLY A 32 -5.67 -2.58 11.90
CA GLY A 32 -5.29 -2.01 13.18
C GLY A 32 -4.42 -0.75 13.05
N CYS A 33 -3.58 -0.69 12.02
CA CYS A 33 -2.70 0.44 11.71
C CYS A 33 -2.35 0.43 10.22
N VAL A 34 -2.01 1.61 9.67
CA VAL A 34 -1.49 1.78 8.32
C VAL A 34 -0.33 2.77 8.38
N GLN A 35 0.78 2.43 7.73
CA GLN A 35 1.94 3.31 7.58
C GLN A 35 2.08 3.69 6.11
N ILE A 36 2.26 4.98 5.82
CA ILE A 36 2.49 5.48 4.48
C ILE A 36 4.00 5.69 4.32
N LEU A 37 4.62 4.86 3.47
CA LEU A 37 6.05 4.88 3.18
C LEU A 37 6.34 5.65 1.88
N GLY A 38 7.48 6.33 1.81
CA GLY A 38 8.00 6.93 0.57
C GLY A 38 8.69 8.28 0.73
N PRO A 39 9.12 8.89 -0.39
CA PRO A 39 8.87 8.48 -1.77
C PRO A 39 9.52 7.13 -2.13
N ILE A 40 8.83 6.32 -2.95
CA ILE A 40 9.30 5.02 -3.45
C ILE A 40 9.29 5.08 -4.98
N ARG A 41 10.30 4.47 -5.62
CA ARG A 41 10.33 4.23 -7.07
C ARG A 41 10.24 2.73 -7.33
N SER A 42 9.24 2.31 -8.08
CA SER A 42 9.04 0.93 -8.50
C SER A 42 9.71 0.69 -9.85
N THR A 43 10.41 -0.44 -10.00
CA THR A 43 10.98 -0.87 -11.29
C THR A 43 10.40 -2.23 -11.64
N TYR A 44 9.80 -2.38 -12.81
CA TYR A 44 9.08 -3.60 -13.20
C TYR A 44 9.10 -3.81 -14.72
N TRP A 45 8.81 -5.04 -15.16
CA TRP A 45 8.63 -5.35 -16.57
C TRP A 45 7.17 -5.17 -17.00
N TRP A 46 6.95 -4.42 -18.06
CA TRP A 46 5.63 -4.26 -18.66
C TRP A 46 5.73 -4.22 -20.19
N LYS A 47 4.87 -5.00 -20.86
CA LYS A 47 4.84 -5.10 -22.34
C LYS A 47 6.23 -5.29 -22.98
N GLY A 48 7.08 -6.12 -22.35
CA GLY A 48 8.42 -6.43 -22.84
C GLY A 48 9.45 -5.31 -22.68
N LYS A 49 9.19 -4.31 -21.84
CA LYS A 49 10.12 -3.23 -21.50
C LYS A 49 10.27 -3.08 -19.99
N LEU A 50 11.44 -2.62 -19.56
CA LEU A 50 11.66 -2.22 -18.17
C LEU A 50 11.07 -0.82 -17.98
N GLU A 51 10.13 -0.70 -17.07
CA GLU A 51 9.43 0.53 -16.71
C GLU A 51 9.78 0.96 -15.28
N THR A 52 9.65 2.25 -15.00
CA THR A 52 9.71 2.77 -13.63
C THR A 52 8.54 3.70 -13.34
N ALA A 53 7.96 3.58 -12.15
CA ALA A 53 6.90 4.45 -11.63
C ALA A 53 7.29 5.01 -10.26
#